data_AF-A0A2W2B4P6-F1
#
_entry.id   AF-A0A2W2B4P6-F1
#
_cell.length_a   1.000
_cell.length_b   1.000
_cell.length_c   1.000
_cell.angle_alpha   90.00
_cell.angle_beta   90.00
_cell.angle_gamma   90.00
#
_symmetry.space_group_name_H-M   'P 1'
#
loop_
_entity.id
_entity.type
_entity.pdbx_description
1 polymer ?
#
loop_
_entity_poly.entity_id
_entity_poly.type
_entity_poly.pdbx_seq_one_letter_code
_entity_poly.pdbx_strand_id
1 'polypeptide(L)'
;MTRAATAFLAALDPDQLDRAHAPFDAGDRRTFTYLPRSRPGVALGDLGDGARSAALELLAGGLSAAGLADARAIIDLETVLGAVERAAGVTTWQRRQPGLYWFRVYGTPGAATWG
;
A
#
# COMPACT_ATOMS: atom_id res chain seq x y z
N MET A 1 1.47 -13.90 7.82
CA MET A 1 0.68 -13.10 6.87
C MET A 1 -0.84 -13.17 7.09
N THR A 2 -1.52 -14.33 7.09
CA THR A 2 -3.00 -14.44 7.20
C THR A 2 -3.64 -13.60 8.30
N ARG A 3 -3.10 -13.68 9.53
CA ARG A 3 -3.59 -12.90 10.67
C ARG A 3 -3.51 -11.40 10.43
N ALA A 4 -2.38 -10.92 9.89
CA ALA A 4 -2.15 -9.51 9.61
C ALA A 4 -3.07 -9.02 8.47
N ALA A 5 -3.30 -9.83 7.43
CA ALA A 5 -4.23 -9.50 6.36
C ALA A 5 -5.67 -9.39 6.87
N THR A 6 -6.09 -10.32 7.73
CA THR A 6 -7.42 -10.28 8.36
C THR A 6 -7.58 -9.05 9.25
N ALA A 7 -6.56 -8.74 10.07
CA ALA A 7 -6.57 -7.57 10.93
C ALA A 7 -6.58 -6.25 10.13
N PHE A 8 -5.84 -6.19 9.03
CA PHE A 8 -5.87 -5.05 8.11
C PHE A 8 -7.27 -4.82 7.55
N LEU A 9 -7.89 -5.83 6.94
CA LEU A 9 -9.24 -5.71 6.37
C LEU A 9 -10.29 -5.33 7.43
N ALA A 10 -10.16 -5.85 8.66
CA ALA A 10 -11.06 -5.53 9.76
C ALA A 10 -10.90 -4.10 10.32
N ALA A 11 -9.77 -3.44 10.06
CA ALA A 11 -9.50 -2.08 10.51
C ALA A 11 -10.01 -1.01 9.53
N LEU A 12 -10.49 -1.41 8.35
CA LEU A 12 -10.95 -0.51 7.29
C LEU A 12 -12.41 -0.12 7.50
N ASP A 13 -12.73 1.13 7.14
CA ASP A 13 -14.12 1.53 6.93
C ASP A 13 -14.70 0.84 5.66
N PRO A 14 -16.03 0.86 5.44
CA PRO A 14 -16.64 0.18 4.29
C PRO A 14 -16.09 0.60 2.92
N ASP A 15 -15.80 1.90 2.72
CA ASP A 15 -15.31 2.43 1.44
C ASP A 15 -13.85 2.04 1.22
N GLN A 16 -13.04 2.04 2.28
CA GLN A 16 -11.67 1.54 2.26
C GLN A 16 -11.64 0.04 2.00
N LEU A 17 -12.54 -0.74 2.62
CA LEU A 17 -12.64 -2.19 2.46
C LEU A 17 -12.97 -2.56 1.02
N ASP A 18 -13.95 -1.89 0.40
CA ASP A 18 -14.32 -2.12 -1.01
C ASP A 18 -13.16 -1.88 -1.98
N ARG A 19 -12.32 -0.87 -1.71
CA ARG A 19 -11.12 -0.61 -2.52
C ARG A 19 -9.99 -1.61 -2.25
N ALA A 20 -9.82 -2.03 -1.00
CA ALA A 20 -8.71 -2.84 -0.53
C ALA A 20 -8.93 -4.34 -0.70
N HIS A 21 -10.16 -4.82 -0.84
CA HIS A 21 -10.48 -6.24 -0.98
C HIS A 21 -11.05 -6.55 -2.36
N ALA A 22 -10.63 -7.66 -2.97
CA ALA A 22 -11.15 -8.10 -4.25
C ALA A 22 -11.13 -9.63 -4.36
N PRO A 23 -11.90 -10.25 -5.27
CA PRO A 23 -11.77 -11.66 -5.61
C PRO A 23 -10.35 -12.03 -6.07
N PHE A 24 -9.93 -13.29 -5.88
CA PHE A 24 -8.58 -13.72 -6.27
C PHE A 24 -8.33 -13.63 -7.78
N ASP A 25 -9.36 -13.72 -8.60
CA ASP A 25 -9.31 -13.65 -10.06
C ASP A 25 -9.63 -12.25 -10.61
N ALA A 26 -9.68 -11.23 -9.76
CA ALA A 26 -9.86 -9.84 -10.18
C ALA A 26 -8.84 -9.46 -11.26
N GLY A 27 -9.32 -8.88 -12.37
CA GLY A 27 -8.51 -8.66 -13.58
C GLY A 27 -7.32 -7.72 -13.35
N ASP A 28 -7.40 -6.85 -12.36
CA ASP A 28 -6.34 -5.93 -11.99
C ASP A 28 -5.20 -6.58 -11.20
N ARG A 29 -5.37 -7.79 -10.65
CA ARG A 29 -4.31 -8.53 -9.94
C ARG A 29 -3.07 -8.78 -10.79
N ARG A 30 -3.26 -8.91 -12.10
CA ARG A 30 -2.17 -9.12 -13.07
C ARG A 30 -1.77 -7.83 -13.81
N THR A 31 -2.36 -6.71 -13.46
CA THR A 31 -2.08 -5.42 -14.09
C THR A 31 -0.96 -4.70 -13.35
N PHE A 32 0.18 -4.53 -14.02
CA PHE A 32 1.30 -3.75 -13.51
C PHE A 32 1.54 -2.51 -14.37
N THR A 33 1.82 -1.38 -13.73
CA THR A 33 2.21 -0.14 -14.41
C THR A 33 3.14 0.70 -13.55
N TYR A 34 4.21 1.18 -14.18
CA TYR A 34 5.15 2.13 -13.59
C TYR A 34 4.73 3.59 -13.82
N LEU A 35 3.65 3.83 -14.59
CA LEU A 35 3.17 5.19 -14.89
C LEU A 35 2.46 5.79 -13.66
N PRO A 36 2.60 7.11 -13.42
CA PRO A 36 1.88 7.80 -12.34
C PRO A 36 0.37 7.80 -12.61
N ARG A 37 -0.38 6.99 -11.86
CA ARG A 37 -1.84 6.96 -11.86
C ARG A 37 -2.36 6.39 -10.54
N SER A 38 -3.65 6.58 -10.28
CA SER A 38 -4.32 5.82 -9.23
C SER A 38 -4.20 4.32 -9.52
N ARG A 39 -3.97 3.56 -8.45
CA ARG A 39 -3.88 2.11 -8.48
C ARG A 39 -5.03 1.52 -7.67
N PRO A 40 -5.52 0.33 -8.04
CA PRO A 40 -6.47 -0.39 -7.21
C PRO A 40 -5.89 -0.64 -5.81
N GLY A 41 -6.75 -0.55 -4.80
CA GLY A 41 -6.35 -0.61 -3.40
C GLY A 41 -6.61 0.68 -2.65
N VAL A 42 -6.34 0.65 -1.35
CA VAL A 42 -6.37 1.82 -0.48
C VAL A 42 -4.96 2.39 -0.32
N ALA A 43 -4.80 3.70 -0.48
CA ALA A 43 -3.52 4.37 -0.27
C ALA A 43 -3.23 4.51 1.23
N LEU A 44 -1.97 4.37 1.64
CA LEU A 44 -1.50 4.55 3.02
C LEU A 44 -1.89 5.93 3.59
N GLY A 45 -1.92 6.94 2.72
CA GLY A 45 -2.35 8.31 3.03
C GLY A 45 -3.82 8.44 3.37
N ASP A 46 -4.67 7.55 2.85
CA ASP A 46 -6.13 7.54 3.09
C ASP A 46 -6.51 6.80 4.38
N LEU A 47 -5.55 6.11 5.01
CA LEU A 47 -5.76 5.33 6.22
C LEU A 47 -5.55 6.19 7.48
N GLY A 48 -6.46 6.05 8.44
CA GLY A 48 -6.24 6.52 9.81
C GLY A 48 -5.20 5.66 10.54
N ASP A 49 -4.73 6.13 11.70
CA ASP A 49 -3.56 5.55 12.39
C ASP A 49 -3.67 4.04 12.66
N GLY A 50 -4.84 3.55 13.09
CA GLY A 50 -5.07 2.13 13.34
C GLY A 50 -4.95 1.27 12.08
N ALA A 51 -5.66 1.64 11.02
CA ALA A 51 -5.63 0.93 9.75
C ALA A 51 -4.25 1.04 9.07
N ARG A 52 -3.58 2.19 9.20
CA ARG A 52 -2.22 2.41 8.72
C ARG A 52 -1.23 1.48 9.42
N SER A 53 -1.32 1.35 10.75
CA SER A 53 -0.49 0.40 11.50
C SER A 53 -0.74 -1.03 11.04
N ALA A 54 -2.00 -1.42 10.84
CA ALA A 54 -2.35 -2.76 10.37
C ALA A 54 -1.84 -3.04 8.94
N ALA A 55 -1.84 -2.03 8.06
CA ALA A 55 -1.25 -2.13 6.72
C ALA A 55 0.26 -2.36 6.78
N LEU A 56 0.98 -1.63 7.63
CA LEU A 56 2.43 -1.81 7.82
C LEU A 56 2.77 -3.16 8.46
N GLU A 57 1.94 -3.68 9.35
CA GLU A 57 2.06 -5.04 9.90
C GLU A 57 1.80 -6.12 8.83
N LEU A 58 0.84 -5.89 7.92
CA LEU A 58 0.64 -6.76 6.76
C LEU A 58 1.88 -6.79 5.87
N LEU A 59 2.47 -5.62 5.57
CA LEU A 59 3.73 -5.51 4.82
C LEU A 59 4.87 -6.29 5.50
N ALA A 60 5.03 -6.09 6.81
CA ALA A 60 6.02 -6.81 7.62
C ALA A 60 5.80 -8.33 7.60
N GLY A 61 4.53 -8.78 7.58
CA GLY A 61 4.17 -10.18 7.53
C GLY A 61 4.46 -10.89 6.19
N GLY A 62 4.81 -10.15 5.13
CA GLY A 62 5.14 -10.67 3.80
C GLY A 62 6.61 -10.45 3.37
N LEU A 63 7.40 -9.74 4.17
CA LEU A 63 8.80 -9.42 3.87
C LEU A 63 9.75 -10.00 4.93
N SER A 64 11.03 -10.17 4.55
CA SER A 64 12.09 -10.36 5.52
C SER A 64 12.36 -9.07 6.30
N ALA A 65 13.10 -9.14 7.42
CA ALA A 65 13.49 -7.94 8.16
C ALA A 65 14.24 -6.92 7.28
N ALA A 66 15.15 -7.41 6.41
CA ALA A 66 15.86 -6.56 5.46
C ALA A 66 14.91 -5.95 4.42
N GLY A 67 14.03 -6.77 3.82
CA GLY A 67 13.06 -6.27 2.84
C GLY A 67 12.08 -5.25 3.42
N LEU A 68 11.67 -5.42 4.67
CA LEU A 68 10.85 -4.44 5.39
C LEU A 68 11.61 -3.14 5.63
N ALA A 69 12.88 -3.21 5.99
CA ALA A 69 13.72 -2.03 6.17
C ALA A 69 13.87 -1.26 4.85
N ASP A 70 14.13 -1.95 3.74
CA ASP A 70 14.22 -1.36 2.41
C ASP A 70 12.89 -0.71 2.00
N ALA A 71 11.77 -1.40 2.19
CA ALA A 71 10.45 -0.87 1.86
C ALA A 71 10.14 0.42 2.64
N ARG A 72 10.44 0.46 3.94
CA ARG A 72 10.27 1.67 4.77
C ARG A 72 11.19 2.80 4.31
N ALA A 73 12.46 2.49 4.04
CA ALA A 73 13.40 3.49 3.57
C ALA A 73 12.95 4.12 2.23
N ILE A 74 12.40 3.32 1.31
CA ILE A 74 11.85 3.81 0.04
C ILE A 74 10.62 4.70 0.26
N ILE A 75 9.71 4.34 1.17
CA ILE A 75 8.56 5.17 1.53
C ILE A 75 9.02 6.51 2.11
N ASP A 76 9.96 6.49 3.04
CA ASP A 76 10.47 7.69 3.71
C ASP A 76 11.27 8.61 2.75
N LEU A 77 11.99 7.99 1.80
CA LEU A 77 12.77 8.68 0.77
C LEU A 77 11.91 9.60 -0.10
N GLU A 78 10.61 9.32 -0.26
CA GLU A 78 9.70 10.20 -1.00
C GLU A 78 9.71 11.64 -0.44
N THR A 79 9.84 11.81 0.88
CA THR A 79 9.91 13.16 1.49
C THR A 79 11.15 13.92 1.04
N VAL A 80 12.31 13.23 1.01
CA VAL A 80 13.58 13.82 0.57
C VAL A 80 13.53 14.13 -0.92
N LEU A 81 13.05 13.19 -1.74
CA LEU A 81 12.89 13.39 -3.18
C LEU A 81 11.95 14.56 -3.49
N GLY A 82 10.86 14.70 -2.73
CA GLY A 82 9.94 15.83 -2.87
C GLY A 82 10.61 17.17 -2.59
N ALA A 83 11.46 17.26 -1.56
CA ALA A 83 12.22 18.47 -1.27
C ALA A 83 13.23 18.79 -2.39
N VAL A 84 13.96 17.79 -2.89
CA VAL A 84 14.93 17.93 -3.99
C VAL A 84 14.23 18.39 -5.28
N GLU A 85 13.12 17.73 -5.66
CA GLU A 85 12.36 18.07 -6.87
C GLU A 85 11.75 19.47 -6.76
N ARG A 86 11.24 19.85 -5.58
CA ARG A 86 10.76 21.21 -5.34
C ARG A 86 11.85 22.26 -5.52
N ALA A 87 13.04 22.02 -4.95
CA ALA A 87 14.18 22.93 -5.08
C ALA A 87 14.68 23.06 -6.53
N ALA A 88 14.56 21.99 -7.32
CA ALA A 88 14.89 21.96 -8.74
C ALA A 88 13.80 22.57 -9.66
N GLY A 89 12.69 23.06 -9.11
CA GLY A 89 11.61 23.67 -9.89
C GLY A 89 10.71 22.67 -10.65
N VAL A 90 10.75 21.38 -10.29
CA VAL A 90 9.89 20.36 -10.90
C VAL A 90 8.44 20.61 -10.49
N THR A 91 7.56 20.94 -11.44
CA THR A 91 6.17 21.33 -11.15
C THR A 91 5.29 20.21 -10.59
N THR A 92 5.73 18.96 -10.69
CA THR A 92 5.01 17.76 -10.26
C THR A 92 5.58 17.14 -8.98
N TRP A 93 6.44 17.84 -8.24
CA TRP A 93 7.11 17.34 -7.04
C TRP A 93 6.13 16.78 -5.98
N GLN A 94 4.88 17.25 -5.94
CA GLN A 94 3.82 16.81 -5.03
C GLN A 94 3.49 15.32 -5.15
N ARG A 95 3.87 14.66 -6.25
CA ARG A 95 3.76 13.21 -6.41
C ARG A 95 4.69 12.44 -5.47
N ARG A 96 5.72 13.10 -4.92
CA ARG A 96 6.69 12.55 -3.98
C ARG A 96 6.14 12.65 -2.57
N GLN A 97 5.37 11.64 -2.17
CA GLN A 97 4.72 11.62 -0.87
C GLN A 97 4.61 10.19 -0.33
N PRO A 98 4.97 9.96 0.95
CA PRO A 98 4.89 8.65 1.60
C PRO A 98 3.48 8.02 1.62
N GLY A 99 2.43 8.82 1.46
CA GLY A 99 1.04 8.35 1.46
C GLY A 99 0.62 7.59 0.19
N LEU A 100 1.38 7.70 -0.91
CA LEU A 100 1.07 7.08 -2.20
C LEU A 100 1.65 5.66 -2.32
N TYR A 101 1.33 4.81 -1.35
CA TYR A 101 1.59 3.38 -1.36
C TYR A 101 0.28 2.64 -1.12
N TRP A 102 -0.07 1.71 -2.01
CA TRP A 102 -1.40 1.09 -2.03
C TRP A 102 -1.37 -0.33 -1.48
N PHE A 103 -2.41 -0.67 -0.73
CA PHE A 103 -2.66 -2.00 -0.20
C PHE A 103 -3.92 -2.57 -0.81
N ARG A 104 -3.82 -3.83 -1.25
CA ARG A 104 -4.93 -4.60 -1.80
C ARG A 104 -4.73 -6.08 -1.46
N VAL A 105 -5.79 -6.74 -1.04
CA VAL A 105 -5.85 -8.16 -0.69
C VAL A 105 -6.82 -8.84 -1.65
N TYR A 106 -6.35 -9.89 -2.29
CA TYR A 106 -7.09 -10.69 -3.25
C TYR A 106 -7.50 -12.02 -2.63
N GLY A 107 -8.78 -12.36 -2.71
CA GLY A 107 -9.36 -13.55 -2.09
C GLY A 107 -9.54 -13.43 -0.58
N THR A 108 -9.92 -14.52 0.07
CA THR A 108 -10.13 -14.57 1.51
C THR A 108 -8.84 -14.99 2.21
N PRO A 109 -8.29 -14.20 3.14
CA PRO A 109 -7.09 -14.59 3.88
C PRO A 109 -7.20 -15.99 4.48
N GLY A 110 -6.25 -16.86 4.15
CA GLY A 110 -6.21 -18.25 4.65
C GLY A 110 -6.96 -19.27 3.79
N ALA A 111 -7.66 -18.85 2.73
CA ALA A 111 -8.18 -19.78 1.72
C ALA A 111 -7.04 -20.42 0.90
N ALA A 112 -7.38 -21.38 0.03
CA ALA A 112 -6.39 -22.02 -0.85
C ALA A 112 -5.72 -21.02 -1.81
N THR A 113 -6.46 -20.02 -2.26
CA THR A 113 -5.98 -18.96 -3.17
C THR A 113 -6.30 -17.60 -2.58
N TRP A 114 -5.27 -16.92 -2.08
CA TRP A 114 -5.32 -15.54 -1.63
C TRP A 114 -3.92 -14.91 -1.76
N GLY A 115 -3.84 -13.58 -1.69
CA GLY A 115 -2.56 -12.87 -1.73
C GLY A 115 -2.71 -11.37 -1.57
#